data_AF-A0A3B9AF90-F1
#
_entry.id   AF-A0A3B9AF90-F1
#
_cell.length_a   1.000
_cell.length_b   1.000
_cell.length_c   1.000
_cell.angle_alpha   90.00
_cell.angle_beta   90.00
_cell.angle_gamma   90.00
#
_symmetry.space_group_name_H-M   'P 1'
#
loop_
_entity.id
_entity.type
_entity.pdbx_description
1 polymer ?
#
loop_
_entity_poly.entity_id
_entity_poly.type
_entity_poly.pdbx_seq_one_letter_code
_entity_poly.pdbx_strand_id
1 'polypeptide(L)' 'RIAEDCGIQALAIHGRTRACRFDGLAEYDTIAEVVRQVNIPVFANG' A
#
# COMPACT_ATOMS: atom_id res chain seq x y z
N ARG A 1 9.05 2.77 -5.77
CA ARG A 1 8.85 3.63 -6.97
C ARG A 1 8.62 2.84 -8.26
N ILE A 2 9.15 1.62 -8.41
CA ILE A 2 8.92 0.74 -9.58
C ILE A 2 7.50 0.79 -10.16
N ALA A 3 6.44 0.64 -9.35
CA ALA A 3 5.07 0.67 -9.86
C ALA A 3 4.71 1.98 -10.58
N GLU A 4 5.03 3.12 -9.96
CA GLU A 4 4.87 4.46 -10.54
C GLU A 4 5.74 4.63 -11.79
N ASP A 5 7.01 4.19 -11.74
CA ASP A 5 7.95 4.28 -12.87
C ASP A 5 7.50 3.43 -14.06
N CYS A 6 6.76 2.33 -13.82
CA CYS A 6 6.15 1.49 -14.85
C CYS A 6 4.85 2.07 -15.44
N GLY A 7 4.41 3.25 -15.00
CA GLY A 7 3.22 3.92 -15.51
C GLY A 7 1.89 3.45 -14.88
N ILE A 8 1.93 2.75 -13.75
CA ILE A 8 0.71 2.43 -12.99
C ILE A 8 0.03 3.73 -12.55
N GLN A 9 -1.27 3.83 -12.79
CA GLN A 9 -2.03 5.06 -12.55
C GLN A 9 -2.54 5.18 -11.11
N ALA A 10 -2.63 4.09 -10.36
CA ALA A 10 -3.01 4.06 -8.96
C ALA A 10 -2.58 2.76 -8.28
N LEU A 11 -2.39 2.79 -6.96
CA LEU A 11 -1.95 1.64 -6.17
C LEU A 11 -2.94 1.35 -5.03
N ALA A 12 -3.36 0.10 -4.88
CA ALA A 12 -4.09 -0.35 -3.70
C ALA A 12 -3.14 -1.13 -2.78
N ILE A 13 -3.17 -0.84 -1.48
CA ILE A 13 -2.30 -1.49 -0.49
C ILE A 13 -3.17 -2.05 0.64
N HIS A 14 -3.11 -3.37 0.84
CA HIS A 14 -3.66 -4.00 2.03
C HIS A 14 -2.65 -3.86 3.17
N GLY A 15 -3.09 -3.39 4.35
CA GLY A 15 -2.29 -3.21 5.56
C GLY A 15 -1.84 -4.52 6.24
N ARG A 16 -1.68 -5.60 5.48
CA ARG A 16 -1.22 -6.90 5.97
C ARG A 16 -0.15 -7.43 5.05
N THR A 17 0.81 -8.15 5.64
CA THR A 17 1.73 -8.96 4.85
C THR A 17 1.05 -10.27 4.42
N ARG A 18 1.64 -10.94 3.44
CA ARG A 18 1.21 -12.28 3.03
C ARG A 18 1.20 -13.29 4.18
N ALA A 19 2.10 -13.14 5.17
CA ALA A 19 2.19 -14.06 6.31
C ALA A 19 1.02 -13.89 7.30
N CYS A 20 0.46 -12.68 7.40
CA CYS A 20 -0.68 -12.39 8.27
C CYS A 20 -1.93 -13.17 7.86
N ARG A 21 -2.08 -13.54 6.58
CA ARG A 21 -3.35 -14.05 6.04
C ARG A 21 -4.49 -13.09 6.41
N PHE A 22 -5.50 -13.57 7.12
CA PHE A 22 -6.60 -12.77 7.68
C PHE A 22 -6.49 -12.59 9.20
N ASP A 23 -5.38 -13.05 9.80
CA ASP A 23 -5.13 -12.94 11.23
C ASP A 23 -4.61 -11.55 11.61
N GLY A 24 -4.84 -11.17 12.86
CA GLY A 24 -4.45 -9.88 13.40
C GLY A 24 -5.18 -8.69 12.77
N LEU A 25 -4.67 -7.49 13.01
CA LEU A 25 -5.22 -6.23 12.50
C LEU A 25 -4.40 -5.75 11.30
N ALA A 26 -5.07 -5.15 10.32
CA ALA A 26 -4.39 -4.38 9.30
C ALA A 26 -3.76 -3.13 9.94
N GLU A 27 -2.52 -2.82 9.56
CA GLU A 27 -1.81 -1.61 9.98
C GLU A 27 -1.74 -0.60 8.84
N TYR A 28 -1.75 0.68 9.20
CA TYR A 28 -1.82 1.79 8.23
C TYR A 28 -0.58 2.67 8.24
N ASP A 29 0.41 2.40 9.10
CA ASP A 29 1.62 3.20 9.20
C ASP A 29 2.50 2.99 7.97
N THR A 30 2.62 1.75 7.49
CA THR A 30 3.33 1.45 6.23
C THR A 30 2.62 2.08 5.03
N ILE A 31 1.28 2.06 5.01
CA ILE A 31 0.50 2.69 3.92
C ILE A 31 0.76 4.20 3.92
N ALA A 32 0.74 4.84 5.09
CA ALA A 32 1.03 6.26 5.23
C ALA A 32 2.46 6.61 4.79
N GLU A 33 3.44 5.74 5.06
CA GLU A 33 4.80 5.92 4.55
C GLU A 33 4.84 5.85 3.02
N VAL A 34 4.16 4.89 2.39
CA VAL A 34 4.11 4.78 0.92
C VAL A 34 3.45 6.00 0.28
N VAL A 35 2.34 6.48 0.84
CA VAL A 35 1.65 7.71 0.38
C VAL A 35 2.59 8.91 0.35
N ARG A 36 3.52 9.04 1.32
CA ARG A 36 4.50 10.13 1.34
C ARG A 36 5.59 10.00 0.27
N GLN A 37 5.78 8.81 -0.30
CA GLN A 37 6.90 8.51 -1.20
C GLN A 37 6.54 8.48 -2.69
N VAL A 38 5.26 8.36 -3.04
CA VAL A 38 4.75 8.21 -4.42
C VAL A 38 3.83 9.38 -4.80
N ASN A 39 3.70 9.70 -6.10
CA ASN A 39 2.82 10.77 -6.57
C ASN A 39 1.50 10.27 -7.15
N ILE A 40 1.31 8.96 -7.28
CA ILE A 40 0.07 8.35 -7.76
C ILE A 40 -0.92 8.15 -6.61
N PRO A 41 -2.25 8.17 -6.87
CA PRO A 41 -3.25 7.86 -5.86
C PRO A 41 -3.02 6.50 -5.20
N VAL A 42 -3.15 6.47 -3.87
CA VAL A 42 -3.08 5.23 -3.08
C VAL A 42 -4.41 4.97 -2.39
N PHE A 43 -4.95 3.77 -2.57
CA PHE A 43 -6.14 3.29 -1.88
C PHE A 43 -5.73 2.38 -0.73
N ALA A 44 -5.99 2.82 0.51
CA ALA A 44 -5.78 2.01 1.69
C ALA A 44 -6.84 0.90 1.79
N ASN A 45 -6.42 -0.31 2.15
CA ASN A 45 -7.27 -1.48 2.36
C ASN A 45 -6.81 -2.23 3.62
N GLY A 46 -7.74 -2.85 4.36
CA GLY A 46 -7.44 -3.55 5.61
C GLY A 46 -8.67 -4.19 6.21
#